data_AF-A0A7N1A5Z7-F1
#
_entry.id   AF-A0A7N1A5Z7-F1
#
_cell.length_a   1.000
_cell.length_b   1.000
_cell.length_c   1.000
_cell.angle_alpha   90.00
_cell.angle_beta   90.00
_cell.angle_gamma   90.00
#
_symmetry.space_group_name_H-M   'P 1'
#
loop_
_entity.id
_entity.type
_entity.pdbx_description
1 polymer ?
#
loop_
_entity_poly.entity_id
_entity_poly.type
_entity_poly.pdbx_seq_one_letter_code
_entity_poly.pdbx_strand_id
1 'polypeptide(L)'
;MPLLVLMNTDKVIFECLDKLTNFILDPEGATCSFEMAHGVGFYDYLAQRPDSRLSIMFDELMDFSNKMLFDKMMMVYGGFSEVVELMDVGGNEGSTLKHLISLYPDIKGINFDLHHVIARAPNLEGVKHVAGDIDEITEKAKDSMEGCYSFSVGRCDFGRDLECRKLRTQRCHYVEDI
;
A
#
# COMPACT_ATOMS: atom_id res chain seq x y z
N MET A 1 18.04 -0.54 6.04
CA MET A 1 18.19 0.83 6.59
C MET A 1 18.84 1.86 5.64
N PRO A 2 19.82 1.54 4.76
CA PRO A 2 20.41 2.55 3.88
C PRO A 2 19.40 3.27 2.96
N LEU A 3 18.43 2.54 2.41
CA LEU A 3 17.37 3.12 1.55
C LEU A 3 16.51 4.16 2.28
N LEU A 4 16.18 3.93 3.55
CA LEU A 4 15.42 4.90 4.34
C LEU A 4 16.17 6.23 4.50
N VAL A 5 17.48 6.16 4.77
CA VAL A 5 18.32 7.36 4.89
C VAL A 5 18.43 8.08 3.54
N LEU A 6 18.63 7.34 2.45
CA LEU A 6 18.72 7.91 1.10
C LEU A 6 17.42 8.56 0.62
N MET A 7 16.27 8.00 1.02
CA MET A 7 14.96 8.58 0.73
C MET A 7 14.74 9.87 1.52
N ASN A 8 15.00 9.85 2.83
CA ASN A 8 14.84 11.05 3.68
C ASN A 8 15.85 12.16 3.41
N THR A 9 16.90 11.86 2.65
CA THR A 9 17.91 12.85 2.18
C THR A 9 17.78 13.15 0.69
N ASP A 10 16.80 12.56 -0.01
CA ASP A 10 16.47 12.92 -1.39
C ASP A 10 16.04 14.39 -1.43
N LYS A 11 16.54 15.14 -2.41
CA LYS A 11 16.21 16.55 -2.60
C LYS A 11 14.69 16.80 -2.64
N VAL A 12 13.94 15.96 -3.35
CA VAL A 12 12.49 16.10 -3.50
C VAL A 12 11.78 15.94 -2.15
N ILE A 13 12.24 14.98 -1.33
CA ILE A 13 11.73 14.78 0.03
C ILE A 13 12.17 15.93 0.94
N PHE A 14 13.40 16.39 0.82
CA PHE A 14 13.92 17.47 1.66
C PHE A 14 13.20 18.81 1.40
N GLU A 15 12.86 19.11 0.14
CA GLU A 15 12.13 20.32 -0.26
C GLU A 15 10.73 20.41 0.37
N CYS A 16 10.10 19.29 0.76
CA CYS A 16 8.82 19.34 1.46
C CYS A 16 8.96 19.77 2.93
N LEU A 17 10.13 19.60 3.54
CA LEU A 17 10.38 20.03 4.92
C LEU A 17 10.35 21.56 5.06
N ASP A 18 10.75 22.28 4.01
CA ASP A 18 10.64 23.76 3.96
C ASP A 18 9.19 24.24 4.02
N LYS A 19 8.22 23.39 3.68
CA LYS A 19 6.79 23.69 3.74
C LYS A 19 6.12 23.23 5.01
N LEU A 20 6.84 22.54 5.90
CA LEU A 20 6.28 21.98 7.13
C LEU A 20 5.68 23.07 8.03
N THR A 21 6.37 24.20 8.20
CA THR A 21 5.84 25.33 8.97
C THR A 21 4.57 25.90 8.36
N ASN A 22 4.51 26.04 7.03
CA ASN A 22 3.32 26.56 6.36
C ASN A 22 2.14 25.60 6.50
N PHE A 23 2.38 24.29 6.38
CA PHE A 23 1.36 23.27 6.58
C PHE A 23 0.78 23.31 8.01
N ILE A 24 1.63 23.51 9.03
CA ILE A 24 1.18 23.63 10.43
C ILE A 24 0.34 24.89 10.65
N LEU A 25 0.66 25.99 9.97
CA LEU A 25 0.00 27.28 10.14
C LEU A 25 -1.27 27.45 9.27
N ASP A 26 -1.38 26.71 8.17
CA ASP A 26 -2.52 26.72 7.26
C ASP A 26 -2.96 25.28 6.93
N PRO A 27 -3.63 24.60 7.89
CA PRO A 27 -4.07 23.22 7.70
C PRO A 27 -5.21 23.07 6.69
N GLU A 28 -5.81 24.17 6.21
CA GLU A 28 -6.94 24.15 5.27
C GLU A 28 -6.50 24.34 3.80
N GLY A 29 -5.30 24.87 3.54
CA GLY A 29 -4.83 25.25 2.20
C GLY A 29 -4.20 24.13 1.35
N ALA A 30 -3.63 23.09 1.95
CA ALA A 30 -3.02 21.95 1.23
C ALA A 30 -3.10 20.67 2.07
N THR A 31 -3.20 19.49 1.43
CA THR A 31 -3.43 18.25 2.17
C THR A 31 -2.19 17.70 2.88
N CYS A 32 -0.98 18.06 2.42
CA CYS A 32 0.29 17.79 3.10
C CYS A 32 1.43 18.71 2.65
N SER A 33 2.55 18.74 3.39
CA SER A 33 3.73 19.56 3.06
C SER A 33 4.37 19.21 1.72
N PHE A 34 4.25 17.95 1.27
CA PHE A 34 4.73 17.51 -0.05
C PHE A 34 3.95 18.19 -1.18
N GLU A 35 2.62 18.23 -1.07
CA GLU A 35 1.76 18.89 -2.04
C GLU A 35 2.06 20.41 -2.11
N MET A 36 2.32 21.05 -0.98
CA MET A 36 2.72 22.47 -0.96
C MET A 36 4.04 22.74 -1.67
N ALA A 37 4.97 21.78 -1.69
CA ALA A 37 6.27 21.93 -2.31
C ALA A 37 6.22 21.65 -3.83
N HIS A 38 5.44 20.63 -4.22
CA HIS A 38 5.50 20.05 -5.56
C HIS A 38 4.21 20.23 -6.38
N GLY A 39 3.16 20.77 -5.77
CA GLY A 39 1.86 21.06 -6.41
C GLY A 39 0.97 19.84 -6.66
N VAL A 40 1.43 18.63 -6.32
CA VAL A 40 0.72 17.36 -6.46
C VAL A 40 1.01 16.46 -5.26
N GLY A 41 0.15 15.49 -4.98
CA GLY A 41 0.35 14.50 -3.93
C GLY A 41 1.58 13.61 -4.18
N PHE A 42 2.10 12.99 -3.11
CA PHE A 42 3.31 12.16 -3.20
C PHE A 42 3.16 10.98 -4.17
N TYR A 43 2.08 10.20 -4.05
CA TYR A 43 1.84 9.06 -4.93
C TYR A 43 1.62 9.49 -6.39
N ASP A 44 0.90 10.59 -6.63
CA ASP A 44 0.73 11.16 -7.98
C ASP A 44 2.06 11.63 -8.56
N TYR A 45 2.94 12.19 -7.73
CA TYR A 45 4.26 12.63 -8.13
C TYR A 45 5.13 11.46 -8.61
N LEU A 46 5.09 10.34 -7.88
CA LEU A 46 5.78 9.09 -8.25
C LEU A 46 5.16 8.46 -9.50
N ALA A 47 3.82 8.42 -9.59
CA ALA A 47 3.10 7.87 -10.74
C ALA A 47 3.41 8.61 -12.06
N GLN A 48 3.63 9.93 -11.98
CA GLN A 48 4.08 10.74 -13.13
C GLN A 48 5.56 10.48 -13.51
N ARG A 49 6.33 9.82 -12.64
CA ARG A 49 7.78 9.61 -12.77
C ARG A 49 8.18 8.18 -12.35
N PRO A 50 7.59 7.14 -12.98
CA PRO A 50 7.73 5.75 -12.54
C PRO A 50 9.17 5.24 -12.59
N ASP A 51 10.01 5.78 -13.47
CA ASP A 51 11.42 5.40 -13.64
C ASP A 51 12.39 6.34 -12.87
N SER A 52 11.87 7.26 -12.06
CA SER A 52 12.73 8.14 -11.27
C SER A 52 13.41 7.38 -10.14
N ARG A 53 14.61 7.83 -9.77
CA ARG A 53 15.36 7.30 -8.62
C ARG A 53 14.50 7.25 -7.35
N LEU A 54 13.67 8.27 -7.11
CA LEU A 54 12.80 8.34 -5.95
C LEU A 54 11.69 7.29 -5.99
N SER A 55 11.05 7.09 -7.15
CA SER A 55 10.00 6.06 -7.31
C SER A 55 10.57 4.67 -7.07
N ILE A 56 11.68 4.33 -7.73
CA ILE A 56 12.33 3.02 -7.59
C ILE A 56 12.76 2.79 -6.13
N MET A 57 13.39 3.80 -5.51
CA MET A 57 13.84 3.70 -4.12
C MET A 57 12.67 3.59 -3.13
N PHE A 58 11.54 4.25 -3.40
CA PHE A 58 10.33 4.13 -2.59
C PHE A 58 9.75 2.71 -2.68
N ASP A 59 9.61 2.18 -3.89
CA ASP A 59 9.11 0.81 -4.12
C ASP A 59 10.00 -0.23 -3.40
N GLU A 60 11.33 -0.14 -3.55
CA GLU A 60 12.28 -1.01 -2.85
C GLU A 60 12.20 -0.90 -1.31
N LEU A 61 12.02 0.32 -0.79
CA LEU A 61 11.90 0.55 0.65
C LEU A 61 10.62 -0.05 1.22
N MET A 62 9.49 0.11 0.51
CA MET A 62 8.21 -0.45 0.91
C MET A 62 8.25 -1.98 0.87
N ASP A 63 8.78 -2.58 -0.19
CA ASP A 63 8.94 -4.04 -0.29
C ASP A 63 9.78 -4.60 0.86
N PHE A 64 10.92 -3.97 1.16
CA PHE A 64 11.77 -4.39 2.27
C PHE A 64 11.06 -4.28 3.63
N SER A 65 10.38 -3.17 3.87
CA SER A 65 9.73 -2.89 5.15
C SER A 65 8.51 -3.80 5.37
N ASN A 66 7.69 -3.98 4.33
CA ASN A 66 6.52 -4.85 4.34
C ASN A 66 6.91 -6.29 4.56
N LYS A 67 7.94 -6.79 3.86
CA LYS A 67 8.47 -8.14 4.08
C LYS A 67 8.92 -8.34 5.53
N MET A 68 9.70 -7.41 6.08
CA MET A 68 10.18 -7.53 7.46
C MET A 68 9.05 -7.54 8.48
N LEU A 69 8.04 -6.69 8.29
CA LEU A 69 6.86 -6.63 9.16
C LEU A 69 6.02 -7.90 9.05
N PHE A 70 5.77 -8.34 7.82
CA PHE A 70 4.98 -9.53 7.52
C PHE A 70 5.64 -10.81 8.06
N ASP A 71 6.95 -10.99 7.87
CA ASP A 71 7.70 -12.14 8.40
C ASP A 71 7.56 -12.25 9.92
N LYS A 72 7.62 -11.12 10.64
CA LYS A 72 7.42 -11.09 12.10
C LYS A 72 5.97 -11.37 12.48
N MET A 73 5.02 -10.82 11.74
CA MET A 73 3.59 -11.05 11.97
C MET A 73 3.26 -12.55 11.83
N MET A 74 3.78 -13.21 10.79
CA MET A 74 3.55 -14.64 10.56
C MET A 74 4.09 -15.55 11.67
N MET A 75 4.98 -15.06 12.54
CA MET A 75 5.45 -15.83 13.71
C MET A 75 4.41 -15.91 14.83
N VAL A 76 3.44 -14.98 14.87
CA VAL A 76 2.48 -14.85 15.99
C VAL A 76 1.02 -14.90 15.54
N TYR A 77 0.75 -14.55 14.29
CA TYR A 77 -0.60 -14.47 13.74
C TYR A 77 -0.95 -15.73 12.92
N GLY A 78 -2.00 -16.44 13.35
CA GLY A 78 -2.51 -17.65 12.69
C GLY A 78 -3.90 -17.48 12.06
N GLY A 79 -4.43 -16.26 11.97
CA GLY A 79 -5.81 -15.99 11.58
C GLY A 79 -6.14 -16.26 10.10
N PHE A 80 -5.13 -16.53 9.26
CA PHE A 80 -5.34 -16.85 7.84
C PHE A 80 -5.77 -18.31 7.59
N SER A 81 -5.76 -19.18 8.60
CA SER A 81 -5.97 -20.62 8.42
C SER A 81 -7.36 -21.01 7.88
N GLU A 82 -8.37 -20.17 8.10
CA GLU A 82 -9.75 -20.39 7.63
C GLU A 82 -10.15 -19.45 6.47
N VAL A 83 -9.21 -18.62 6.01
CA VAL A 83 -9.44 -17.72 4.89
C VAL A 83 -9.40 -18.53 3.59
N VAL A 84 -10.39 -18.34 2.72
CA VAL A 84 -10.47 -19.03 1.42
C VAL A 84 -9.94 -18.15 0.29
N GLU A 85 -10.13 -16.83 0.40
CA GLU A 85 -9.64 -15.87 -0.57
C GLU A 85 -9.38 -14.53 0.13
N LEU A 86 -8.27 -13.90 -0.24
CA LEU A 86 -7.69 -12.77 0.48
C LEU A 86 -7.23 -11.69 -0.49
N MET A 87 -7.64 -10.44 -0.22
CA MET A 87 -7.22 -9.27 -0.98
C MET A 87 -6.15 -8.47 -0.23
N ASP A 88 -4.99 -8.29 -0.85
CA ASP A 88 -3.95 -7.36 -0.39
C ASP A 88 -4.19 -5.99 -1.03
N VAL A 89 -4.57 -5.00 -0.21
CA VAL A 89 -4.92 -3.66 -0.65
C VAL A 89 -3.72 -2.74 -0.53
N GLY A 90 -3.20 -2.28 -1.67
CA GLY A 90 -1.91 -1.60 -1.73
C GLY A 90 -0.75 -2.58 -1.65
N GLY A 91 -0.91 -3.76 -2.24
CA GLY A 91 0.06 -4.86 -2.17
C GLY A 91 1.31 -4.66 -3.04
N ASN A 92 1.46 -3.50 -3.69
CA ASN A 92 2.54 -3.20 -4.63
C ASN A 92 2.60 -4.26 -5.75
N GLU A 93 3.78 -4.80 -6.06
CA GLU A 93 3.95 -5.89 -7.03
C GLU A 93 3.45 -7.27 -6.51
N GLY A 94 2.95 -7.35 -5.28
CA GLY A 94 2.33 -8.56 -4.71
C GLY A 94 3.32 -9.51 -4.02
N SER A 95 4.51 -9.02 -3.67
CA SER A 95 5.57 -9.79 -3.01
C SER A 95 5.10 -10.40 -1.68
N THR A 96 4.40 -9.61 -0.86
CA THR A 96 3.80 -10.03 0.42
C THR A 96 2.77 -11.13 0.23
N LEU A 97 1.78 -10.90 -0.64
CA LEU A 97 0.72 -11.86 -0.92
C LEU A 97 1.25 -13.19 -1.47
N LYS A 98 2.27 -13.15 -2.33
CA LYS A 98 2.97 -14.36 -2.80
C LYS A 98 3.55 -15.17 -1.64
N HIS A 99 4.19 -14.49 -0.69
CA HIS A 99 4.75 -15.16 0.47
C HIS A 99 3.64 -15.78 1.33
N LEU A 100 2.53 -15.06 1.54
CA LEU A 100 1.36 -15.58 2.26
C LEU A 100 0.81 -16.86 1.62
N ILE A 101 0.59 -16.86 0.30
CA ILE A 101 0.08 -18.04 -0.43
C ILE A 101 1.05 -19.21 -0.35
N SER A 102 2.36 -18.97 -0.29
CA SER A 102 3.33 -20.05 -0.09
C SER A 102 3.20 -20.74 1.27
N LEU A 103 2.67 -20.04 2.27
CA LEU A 103 2.38 -20.58 3.61
C LEU A 103 0.96 -21.17 3.70
N TYR A 104 0.02 -20.63 2.92
CA TYR A 104 -1.39 -21.04 2.86
C TYR A 104 -1.81 -21.30 1.40
N PRO A 105 -1.44 -22.45 0.81
CA PRO A 105 -1.66 -22.72 -0.61
C PRO A 105 -3.13 -22.77 -1.06
N ASP A 106 -4.04 -22.99 -0.11
CA ASP A 106 -5.48 -23.06 -0.35
C ASP A 106 -6.13 -21.66 -0.50
N ILE A 107 -5.42 -20.60 -0.10
CA ILE A 107 -5.89 -19.22 -0.25
C ILE A 107 -5.75 -18.77 -1.69
N LYS A 108 -6.83 -18.26 -2.27
CA LYS A 108 -6.77 -17.49 -3.52
C LYS A 108 -6.39 -16.06 -3.21
N GLY A 109 -5.31 -15.57 -3.81
CA GLY A 109 -4.85 -14.20 -3.58
C GLY A 109 -5.35 -13.22 -4.63
N ILE A 110 -5.76 -12.04 -4.19
CA ILE A 110 -5.98 -10.87 -5.04
C ILE A 110 -5.01 -9.77 -4.64
N ASN A 111 -4.08 -9.39 -5.51
CA ASN A 111 -3.25 -8.20 -5.31
C ASN A 111 -3.96 -7.00 -5.91
N PHE A 112 -4.28 -6.00 -5.10
CA PHE A 112 -4.95 -4.77 -5.52
C PHE A 112 -4.04 -3.55 -5.35
N ASP A 113 -3.77 -2.82 -6.43
CA ASP A 113 -3.00 -1.58 -6.39
C ASP A 113 -3.38 -0.63 -7.53
N LEU A 114 -2.73 0.53 -7.61
CA LEU A 114 -2.92 1.50 -8.69
C LEU A 114 -2.52 0.90 -10.04
N HIS A 115 -3.16 1.40 -11.11
CA HIS A 115 -2.95 0.93 -12.47
C HIS A 115 -1.48 0.88 -12.91
N HIS A 116 -0.71 1.92 -12.58
CA HIS A 116 0.69 1.99 -12.97
C HIS A 116 1.58 1.00 -12.20
N VAL A 117 1.19 0.62 -10.99
CA VAL A 117 1.91 -0.37 -10.16
C VAL A 117 1.61 -1.77 -10.70
N ILE A 118 0.32 -2.11 -10.86
CA ILE A 118 -0.11 -3.42 -11.37
C ILE A 118 0.42 -3.69 -12.78
N ALA A 119 0.56 -2.66 -13.62
CA ALA A 119 1.14 -2.82 -14.96
C ALA A 119 2.60 -3.31 -14.94
N ARG A 120 3.33 -3.13 -13.84
CA ARG A 120 4.71 -3.59 -13.66
C ARG A 120 4.82 -4.91 -12.89
N ALA A 121 3.74 -5.34 -12.23
CA ALA A 121 3.76 -6.52 -11.39
C ALA A 121 4.06 -7.80 -12.21
N PRO A 122 4.95 -8.68 -11.73
CA PRO A 122 5.23 -9.94 -12.39
C PRO A 122 4.02 -10.87 -12.31
N ASN A 123 3.93 -11.85 -13.20
CA ASN A 123 2.93 -12.90 -13.04
C ASN A 123 3.29 -13.79 -11.83
N LEU A 124 2.37 -13.91 -10.89
CA LEU A 124 2.55 -14.64 -9.64
C LEU A 124 1.54 -15.79 -9.55
N GLU A 125 2.04 -17.02 -9.43
CA GLU A 125 1.18 -18.20 -9.29
C GLU A 125 0.27 -18.09 -8.05
N GLY A 126 -1.02 -18.39 -8.21
CA GLY A 126 -2.02 -18.26 -7.15
C GLY A 126 -2.50 -16.83 -6.87
N VAL A 127 -1.94 -15.82 -7.55
CA VAL A 127 -2.30 -14.39 -7.36
C VAL A 127 -2.99 -13.85 -8.61
N LYS A 128 -4.11 -13.15 -8.40
CA LYS A 128 -4.79 -12.33 -9.40
C LYS A 128 -4.48 -10.86 -9.16
N HIS A 129 -3.88 -10.19 -10.14
CA HIS A 129 -3.66 -8.75 -10.08
C HIS A 129 -4.89 -7.96 -10.53
N VAL A 130 -5.29 -6.96 -9.74
CA VAL A 130 -6.43 -6.09 -10.00
C VAL A 130 -6.00 -4.64 -9.81
N ALA A 131 -6.09 -3.85 -10.88
CA ALA A 131 -5.84 -2.42 -10.81
C ALA A 131 -7.09 -1.66 -10.36
N GLY A 132 -6.95 -0.61 -9.55
CA GLY A 132 -8.03 0.30 -9.21
C GLY A 132 -7.66 1.36 -8.18
N ASP A 133 -8.59 2.27 -7.91
CA ASP A 133 -8.50 3.23 -6.80
C ASP A 133 -9.22 2.69 -5.55
N ILE A 134 -8.91 3.23 -4.38
CA ILE A 134 -9.46 2.83 -3.08
C ILE A 134 -10.99 2.93 -3.04
N ASP A 135 -11.57 3.89 -3.75
CA ASP A 135 -13.03 4.06 -3.84
C ASP A 135 -13.67 2.93 -4.68
N GLU A 136 -12.93 2.35 -5.63
CA GLU A 136 -13.37 1.22 -6.46
C GLU A 136 -13.24 -0.14 -5.75
N ILE A 137 -12.50 -0.23 -4.65
CA ILE A 137 -12.31 -1.48 -3.90
C ILE A 137 -13.66 -2.05 -3.49
N THR A 138 -14.57 -1.19 -3.03
CA THR A 138 -15.88 -1.64 -2.56
C THR A 138 -16.78 -2.20 -3.66
N GLU A 139 -16.54 -1.84 -4.93
CA GLU A 139 -17.27 -2.39 -6.08
C GLU A 139 -16.61 -3.69 -6.55
N LYS A 140 -15.28 -3.71 -6.68
CA LYS A 140 -14.52 -4.89 -7.12
C LYS A 140 -14.51 -6.03 -6.10
N ALA A 141 -14.66 -5.71 -4.81
CA ALA A 141 -14.83 -6.68 -3.75
C ALA A 141 -16.25 -7.29 -3.71
N LYS A 142 -17.29 -6.56 -4.19
CA LYS A 142 -18.67 -7.08 -4.28
C LYS A 142 -18.83 -8.11 -5.40
N ASP A 143 -18.13 -7.91 -6.51
CA ASP A 143 -18.23 -8.81 -7.67
C ASP A 143 -17.45 -10.12 -7.48
N SER A 144 -16.51 -10.16 -6.53
CA SER A 144 -15.59 -11.28 -6.40
C SER A 144 -16.01 -12.39 -5.42
N MET A 145 -16.86 -12.17 -4.39
CA MET A 145 -16.86 -13.14 -3.25
C MET A 145 -18.10 -13.23 -2.33
N GLU A 146 -18.42 -14.47 -1.90
CA GLU A 146 -19.00 -14.76 -0.58
C GLU A 146 -17.85 -14.79 0.47
N GLY A 147 -17.88 -13.92 1.49
CA GLY A 147 -16.88 -13.91 2.57
C GLY A 147 -15.52 -13.32 2.21
N CYS A 148 -15.49 -12.05 1.80
CA CYS A 148 -14.26 -11.33 1.45
C CYS A 148 -13.42 -10.97 2.68
N TYR A 149 -12.12 -11.28 2.67
CA TYR A 149 -11.12 -10.79 3.63
C TYR A 149 -10.13 -9.86 2.93
N SER A 150 -9.79 -8.76 3.57
CA SER A 150 -8.79 -7.82 3.06
C SER A 150 -7.78 -7.43 4.13
N PHE A 151 -6.54 -7.21 3.73
CA PHE A 151 -5.50 -6.65 4.58
C PHE A 151 -4.71 -5.58 3.82
N SER A 152 -3.99 -4.74 4.56
CA SER A 152 -3.00 -3.84 3.98
C SER A 152 -1.80 -3.74 4.92
N VAL A 153 -0.59 -3.72 4.37
CA VAL A 153 0.65 -3.62 5.14
C VAL A 153 1.23 -2.23 4.95
N GLY A 154 1.50 -1.52 6.05
CA GLY A 154 2.14 -0.19 6.04
C GLY A 154 1.32 0.95 5.42
N ARG A 155 0.18 0.66 4.77
CA ARG A 155 -0.62 1.67 4.07
C ARG A 155 -1.24 2.70 5.02
N CYS A 156 -1.69 2.24 6.19
CA CYS A 156 -2.27 3.12 7.20
C CYS A 156 -1.27 3.97 7.98
N ASP A 157 0.03 3.70 7.86
CA ASP A 157 1.06 4.55 8.44
C ASP A 157 1.27 5.83 7.61
N PHE A 158 0.89 5.81 6.31
CA PHE A 158 1.07 6.93 5.37
C PHE A 158 -0.26 7.54 4.89
N GLY A 159 -1.38 6.83 5.06
CA GLY A 159 -2.72 7.30 4.67
C GLY A 159 -3.36 8.22 5.72
N ARG A 160 -4.39 8.98 5.31
CA ARG A 160 -5.20 9.74 6.28
C ARG A 160 -6.07 8.79 7.10
N ASP A 161 -6.37 9.16 8.35
CA ASP A 161 -7.35 8.47 9.20
C ASP A 161 -8.66 8.13 8.46
N LEU A 162 -9.12 9.03 7.58
CA LEU A 162 -10.35 8.83 6.80
C LEU A 162 -10.20 7.72 5.75
N GLU A 163 -9.05 7.61 5.09
CA GLU A 163 -8.77 6.52 4.15
C GLU A 163 -8.63 5.18 4.87
N CYS A 164 -7.97 5.16 6.02
CA CYS A 164 -7.90 3.97 6.87
C CYS A 164 -9.28 3.56 7.40
N ARG A 165 -10.12 4.52 7.78
CA ARG A 165 -11.52 4.24 8.13
C ARG A 165 -12.28 3.67 6.94
N LYS A 166 -12.08 4.18 5.72
CA LYS A 166 -12.71 3.62 4.51
C LYS A 166 -12.29 2.18 4.27
N LEU A 167 -11.03 1.80 4.51
CA LEU A 167 -10.55 0.42 4.42
C LEU A 167 -11.20 -0.48 5.48
N ARG A 168 -11.38 0.03 6.70
CA ARG A 168 -12.00 -0.70 7.82
C ARG A 168 -13.52 -0.84 7.70
N THR A 169 -14.17 0.10 7.00
CA THR A 169 -15.63 0.09 6.80
C THR A 169 -16.07 -0.59 5.50
N GLN A 170 -15.14 -1.26 4.81
CA GLN A 170 -15.47 -2.08 3.65
C GLN A 170 -16.35 -3.27 4.06
N ARG A 171 -17.13 -3.80 3.11
CA ARG A 171 -17.96 -5.01 3.33
C ARG A 171 -17.14 -6.30 3.48
N CYS A 172 -15.83 -6.25 3.24
CA CYS A 172 -14.91 -7.34 3.54
C CYS A 172 -14.57 -7.33 5.03
N HIS A 173 -14.35 -8.50 5.63
CA HIS A 173 -13.70 -8.59 6.92
C HIS A 173 -12.27 -8.05 6.76
N TYR A 174 -12.08 -6.80 7.18
CA TYR A 174 -10.75 -6.22 7.28
C TYR A 174 -10.05 -6.91 8.44
N VAL A 175 -8.89 -7.51 8.17
CA VAL A 175 -8.05 -8.07 9.23
C VAL A 175 -7.40 -6.89 9.96
N GLU A 176 -8.08 -6.38 11.00
CA GLU A 176 -7.52 -5.41 11.94
C GLU A 176 -6.51 -6.10 12.87
N ASP A 177 -5.52 -5.33 13.33
CA ASP A 177 -4.39 -5.74 14.16
C ASP A 177 -3.29 -6.56 13.43
N ILE A 178 -2.60 -5.90 12.50
CA ILE A 178 -1.32 -6.34 11.91
C ILE A 178 -0.21 -5.38 12.34
#